data_AF-A0A379G7P3-F1
#
_entry.id   AF-A0A379G7P3-F1
#
_cell.length_a   1.000
_cell.length_b   1.000
_cell.length_c   1.000
_cell.angle_alpha   90.00
_cell.angle_beta   90.00
_cell.angle_gamma   90.00
#
_symmetry.space_group_name_H-M   'P 1'
#
loop_
_entity.id
_entity.type
_entity.pdbx_description
1 polymer ?
#
loop_
_entity_poly.entity_id
_entity_poly.type
_entity_poly.pdbx_seq_one_letter_code
_entity_poly.pdbx_strand_id
1 'polypeptide(L)'
;MHWNLPSNPVDLEQREGRVHRYKGHAVRKNIAEYYGLSALHSLAESADPWAQLFALAASQRKAGQSDLIPYWIFEEGTSRVERRVPILPYSKESIKFKWLKRELALYRIVFGQPRQEDLLFGLKHSGDESLTDMAQCLISLEPPKCDAP
;
A
#
# COMPACT_ATOMS: atom_id res chain seq x y z
N MET A 1 -1.41 -12.85 -15.88
CA MET A 1 -2.41 -11.92 -16.45
C MET A 1 -3.79 -12.52 -16.16
N HIS A 2 -4.68 -11.80 -15.46
CA HIS A 2 -6.04 -12.28 -15.18
C HIS A 2 -7.03 -11.44 -15.98
N TRP A 3 -7.73 -12.07 -16.91
CA TRP A 3 -8.67 -11.39 -17.80
C TRP A 3 -10.02 -11.06 -17.12
N ASN A 4 -10.44 -11.91 -16.19
CA ASN A 4 -11.76 -11.79 -15.56
C ASN A 4 -11.66 -11.20 -14.15
N LEU A 5 -12.66 -10.39 -13.79
CA LEU A 5 -12.86 -9.93 -12.42
C LEU A 5 -13.13 -11.12 -11.50
N PRO A 6 -12.46 -11.20 -10.33
CA PRO A 6 -12.74 -12.24 -9.35
C PRO A 6 -14.20 -12.18 -8.87
N SER A 7 -14.69 -13.29 -8.31
CA SER A 7 -16.06 -13.39 -7.81
C SER A 7 -16.23 -12.76 -6.42
N ASN A 8 -15.16 -12.70 -5.63
CA ASN A 8 -15.18 -12.21 -4.25
C ASN A 8 -14.04 -11.19 -4.00
N PRO A 9 -14.17 -10.33 -2.97
CA PRO A 9 -13.15 -9.31 -2.65
C PRO A 9 -11.82 -9.91 -2.18
N VAL A 10 -11.82 -11.05 -1.48
CA VAL A 10 -10.61 -11.69 -0.96
C VAL A 10 -9.67 -12.11 -2.09
N ASP A 11 -10.22 -12.68 -3.15
CA ASP A 11 -9.48 -13.04 -4.36
C ASP A 11 -8.87 -11.80 -5.03
N LEU A 12 -9.54 -10.65 -4.97
CA LEU A 12 -8.99 -9.39 -5.48
C LEU A 12 -7.78 -8.95 -4.65
N GLU A 13 -7.90 -8.97 -3.32
CA GLU A 13 -6.81 -8.67 -2.39
C GLU A 13 -5.60 -9.59 -2.62
N GLN A 14 -5.84 -10.89 -2.68
CA GLN A 14 -4.78 -11.89 -2.87
C GLN A 14 -4.08 -11.72 -4.22
N ARG A 15 -4.81 -11.38 -5.29
CA ARG A 15 -4.21 -11.07 -6.60
C ARG A 15 -3.31 -9.86 -6.53
N GLU A 16 -3.71 -8.80 -5.82
CA GLU A 16 -2.87 -7.61 -5.62
C GLU A 16 -1.66 -7.92 -4.74
N GLY A 17 -1.82 -8.71 -3.67
CA GLY A 17 -0.71 -9.12 -2.79
C GLY A 17 0.38 -9.93 -3.50
N ARG A 18 0.04 -10.68 -4.56
CA ARG A 18 1.05 -11.36 -5.41
C ARG A 18 1.96 -10.38 -6.15
N VAL A 19 1.47 -9.18 -6.44
CA VAL A 19 2.23 -8.12 -7.12
C VAL A 19 2.95 -7.24 -6.09
N HIS A 20 2.24 -6.81 -5.05
CA HIS A 20 2.77 -5.98 -3.96
C HIS A 20 3.41 -6.83 -2.87
N ARG A 21 4.63 -7.31 -3.16
CA ARG A 21 5.41 -8.19 -2.27
C ARG A 21 6.71 -7.57 -1.78
N TYR A 22 7.27 -8.16 -0.73
CA TYR A 22 8.58 -7.81 -0.19
C TYR A 22 9.66 -7.76 -1.27
N LYS A 23 10.41 -6.66 -1.32
CA LYS A 23 11.44 -6.38 -2.33
C LYS A 23 10.94 -6.63 -3.75
N GLY A 24 9.71 -6.19 -4.03
CA GLY A 24 9.06 -6.33 -5.32
C GLY A 24 9.83 -5.64 -6.46
N HIS A 25 9.46 -5.96 -7.70
CA HIS A 25 10.21 -5.50 -8.88
C HIS A 25 10.24 -3.98 -9.03
N ALA A 26 9.10 -3.30 -8.83
CA ALA A 26 9.03 -1.84 -8.91
C ALA A 26 9.91 -1.16 -7.85
N VAL A 27 9.90 -1.67 -6.62
CA VAL A 27 10.76 -1.20 -5.53
C VAL A 27 12.23 -1.36 -5.89
N ARG A 28 12.63 -2.55 -6.38
CA ARG A 28 14.00 -2.82 -6.82
C ARG A 28 14.45 -1.86 -7.93
N LYS A 29 13.59 -1.61 -8.92
CA LYS A 29 13.87 -0.67 -10.00
C LYS A 29 14.09 0.74 -9.47
N ASN A 30 13.20 1.23 -8.61
CA ASN A 30 13.31 2.59 -8.05
C ASN A 30 14.56 2.74 -7.18
N ILE A 31 14.87 1.75 -6.34
CA ILE A 31 16.11 1.76 -5.53
C ILE A 31 17.35 1.78 -6.43
N ALA A 32 17.39 0.94 -7.47
CA ALA A 32 18.51 0.91 -8.40
C ALA A 32 18.64 2.22 -9.19
N GLU A 33 17.53 2.85 -9.57
CA GLU A 33 17.48 4.15 -10.23
C GLU A 33 17.97 5.28 -9.31
N TYR A 34 17.52 5.30 -8.06
CA TYR A 34 17.84 6.36 -7.09
C TYR A 34 19.29 6.31 -6.62
N TYR A 35 19.80 5.11 -6.29
CA TYR A 35 21.16 4.94 -5.78
C TYR A 35 22.21 4.73 -6.87
N GLY A 36 21.81 4.15 -8.01
CA GLY A 36 22.71 3.86 -9.11
C GLY A 36 23.81 2.85 -8.76
N LEU A 37 24.74 2.66 -9.71
CA LEU A 37 25.89 1.77 -9.55
C LEU A 37 26.98 2.34 -8.64
N SER A 38 27.00 3.66 -8.44
CA SER A 38 27.98 4.32 -7.57
C SER A 38 27.89 3.85 -6.11
N ALA A 39 26.67 3.53 -5.66
CA ALA A 39 26.43 2.95 -4.34
C ALA A 39 27.07 1.56 -4.14
N LEU A 40 27.46 0.89 -5.23
CA LEU A 40 28.04 -0.46 -5.22
C LEU A 40 29.57 -0.47 -5.37
N HIS A 41 30.24 0.69 -5.42
CA HIS A 41 31.69 0.78 -5.64
C HIS A 41 32.55 0.05 -4.59
N SER A 42 32.03 -0.14 -3.37
CA SER A 42 32.71 -0.85 -2.28
C SER A 42 32.27 -2.31 -2.14
N LEU A 43 31.42 -2.82 -3.04
CA LEU A 43 30.91 -4.18 -2.98
C LEU A 43 32.02 -5.16 -3.38
N ALA A 44 32.29 -6.15 -2.52
CA ALA A 44 33.14 -7.28 -2.88
C ALA A 44 32.50 -8.07 -4.04
N GLU A 45 33.32 -8.69 -4.90
CA GLU A 45 32.84 -9.40 -6.11
C GLU A 45 31.80 -10.51 -5.83
N SER A 46 31.74 -11.03 -4.60
CA SER A 46 30.83 -12.10 -4.17
C SER A 46 29.63 -11.62 -3.33
N ALA A 47 29.49 -10.32 -3.06
CA ALA A 47 28.43 -9.82 -2.19
C ALA A 47 27.13 -9.54 -2.96
N ASP A 48 25.97 -9.67 -2.28
CA ASP A 48 24.66 -9.41 -2.89
C ASP A 48 24.45 -7.89 -3.06
N PRO A 49 24.39 -7.37 -4.31
CA PRO A 49 24.20 -5.95 -4.55
C PRO A 49 22.86 -5.44 -3.97
N TRP A 50 21.83 -6.30 -3.93
CA TRP A 50 20.55 -5.90 -3.37
C TRP A 50 20.62 -5.75 -1.85
N ALA A 51 21.32 -6.64 -1.14
CA ALA A 51 21.50 -6.50 0.30
C ALA A 51 22.11 -5.13 0.64
N GLN A 52 23.15 -4.71 -0.09
CA GLN A 52 23.79 -3.40 0.12
C GLN A 52 22.85 -2.24 -0.22
N LEU A 53 22.19 -2.26 -1.37
CA LEU A 53 21.27 -1.17 -1.77
C LEU A 53 20.09 -1.02 -0.81
N PHE A 54 19.49 -2.13 -0.36
CA PHE A 54 18.40 -2.09 0.61
C PHE A 54 18.88 -1.67 2.00
N ALA A 55 20.10 -2.04 2.43
CA ALA A 55 20.68 -1.57 3.68
C ALA A 55 20.95 -0.06 3.64
N LEU A 56 21.49 0.43 2.53
CA LEU A 56 21.70 1.86 2.29
C LEU A 56 20.37 2.62 2.33
N ALA A 57 19.37 2.15 1.60
CA ALA A 57 18.02 2.72 1.60
C ALA A 57 17.37 2.72 2.99
N ALA A 58 17.53 1.64 3.75
CA ALA A 58 17.02 1.57 5.12
C ALA A 58 17.75 2.53 6.06
N SER A 59 19.06 2.73 5.89
CA SER A 59 19.86 3.65 6.71
C SER A 59 19.52 5.13 6.48
N GLN A 60 19.02 5.47 5.29
CA GLN A 60 18.63 6.83 4.91
C GLN A 60 17.16 7.15 5.16
N ARG A 61 16.38 6.17 5.64
CA ARG A 61 14.98 6.37 6.02
C ARG A 61 14.89 7.42 7.14
N LYS A 62 14.03 8.42 6.95
CA LYS A 62 13.85 9.51 7.92
C LYS A 62 13.13 9.00 9.17
N ALA A 63 13.45 9.59 10.32
CA ALA A 63 12.71 9.34 11.55
C ALA A 63 11.22 9.66 11.36
N GLY A 64 10.35 8.75 11.81
CA GLY A 64 8.89 8.86 11.66
C GLY A 64 8.31 8.30 10.35
N GLN A 65 9.14 7.83 9.40
CA GLN A 65 8.65 7.12 8.21
C GLN A 65 8.31 5.66 8.54
N SER A 66 7.33 5.09 7.81
CA SER A 66 6.90 3.69 7.97
C SER A 66 8.04 2.69 7.76
N ASP A 67 8.07 1.62 8.57
CA ASP A 67 8.99 0.48 8.39
C ASP A 67 8.76 -0.31 7.08
N LEU A 68 7.67 -0.01 6.36
CA LEU A 68 7.43 -0.54 5.02
C LEU A 68 8.44 0.01 4.00
N ILE A 69 9.06 1.16 4.28
CA ILE A 69 10.11 1.75 3.45
C ILE A 69 11.47 1.19 3.93
N PRO A 70 12.34 0.71 3.04
CA PRO A 70 12.24 0.69 1.58
C PRO A 70 11.69 -0.63 1.00
N TYR A 71 11.30 -1.58 1.83
CA TYR A 71 11.14 -2.99 1.44
C TYR A 71 9.85 -3.31 0.65
N TRP A 72 8.74 -2.65 1.00
CA TRP A 72 7.46 -2.79 0.31
C TRP A 72 7.11 -1.54 -0.51
N ILE A 73 7.56 -0.37 -0.05
CA ILE A 73 7.27 0.93 -0.66
C ILE A 73 8.59 1.68 -0.82
N PHE A 74 8.84 2.19 -2.02
CA PHE A 74 9.95 3.09 -2.33
C PHE A 74 9.52 3.96 -3.52
N GLU A 75 9.24 5.23 -3.25
CA GLU A 75 8.59 6.15 -4.19
C GLU A 75 9.59 7.04 -4.93
N GLU A 76 10.84 7.02 -4.48
CA GLU A 76 11.98 7.71 -5.05
C GLU A 76 12.44 6.97 -6.33
N GLY A 77 11.76 7.26 -7.45
CA GLY A 77 12.04 6.66 -8.76
C GLY A 77 10.83 6.73 -9.68
N THR A 78 10.98 6.30 -10.92
CA THR A 78 9.95 6.44 -11.97
C THR A 78 9.06 5.21 -12.12
N SER A 79 9.46 4.06 -11.59
CA SER A 79 8.68 2.83 -11.73
C SER A 79 7.50 2.79 -10.77
N ARG A 80 6.32 2.42 -11.29
CA ARG A 80 5.09 2.20 -10.51
C ARG A 80 4.43 0.90 -10.96
N VAL A 81 3.67 0.28 -10.06
CA VAL A 81 2.81 -0.86 -10.40
C VAL A 81 1.52 -0.30 -10.99
N GLU A 82 1.28 -0.55 -12.28
CA GLU A 82 0.04 -0.17 -12.94
C GLU A 82 -0.92 -1.35 -13.00
N ARG A 83 -2.17 -1.11 -12.60
CA ARG A 83 -3.28 -2.06 -12.76
C ARG A 83 -4.26 -1.50 -13.79
N ARG A 84 -4.39 -2.19 -14.91
CA ARG A 84 -5.36 -1.85 -15.97
C ARG A 84 -6.53 -2.82 -15.89
N VAL A 85 -7.73 -2.29 -15.74
CA VAL A 85 -8.98 -3.06 -15.74
C VAL A 85 -9.79 -2.59 -16.95
N PRO A 86 -9.87 -3.37 -18.03
CA PRO A 86 -10.69 -3.01 -19.18
C PRO A 86 -12.16 -3.12 -18.76
N ILE A 87 -12.87 -1.99 -18.74
CA ILE A 87 -14.29 -1.93 -18.41
C ILE A 87 -15.03 -1.46 -19.65
N LEU A 88 -15.84 -2.34 -20.23
CA LEU A 88 -16.74 -1.98 -21.32
C LEU A 88 -17.91 -1.13 -20.77
N PRO A 89 -18.23 0.03 -21.39
CA PRO A 89 -19.38 0.83 -20.99
C PRO A 89 -20.68 0.02 -21.00
N TYR A 90 -21.54 0.27 -20.01
CA TYR A 90 -22.84 -0.41 -19.84
C TYR A 90 -22.77 -1.94 -19.68
N SER A 91 -21.58 -2.52 -19.46
CA SER A 91 -21.46 -3.94 -19.17
C SER A 91 -21.78 -4.27 -17.72
N LYS A 92 -22.19 -5.52 -17.46
CA LYS A 92 -22.35 -6.06 -16.10
C LYS A 92 -21.05 -5.98 -15.28
N GLU A 93 -19.90 -6.00 -15.94
CA GLU A 93 -18.58 -5.92 -15.29
C GLU A 93 -18.33 -4.55 -14.67
N SER A 94 -18.86 -3.47 -15.26
CA SER A 94 -18.76 -2.13 -14.69
C SER A 94 -19.44 -2.03 -13.31
N ILE A 95 -20.60 -2.67 -13.17
CA ILE A 95 -21.36 -2.76 -11.91
C ILE A 95 -20.62 -3.69 -10.94
N LYS A 96 -20.20 -4.87 -11.43
CA LYS A 96 -19.47 -5.86 -10.62
C LYS A 96 -18.18 -5.29 -10.05
N PHE A 97 -17.39 -4.54 -10.83
CA PHE A 97 -16.15 -3.95 -10.38
C PHE A 97 -16.37 -2.89 -9.29
N LYS A 98 -17.39 -2.04 -9.46
CA LYS A 98 -17.77 -1.06 -8.42
C LYS A 98 -18.13 -1.77 -7.12
N TRP A 99 -18.99 -2.79 -7.18
CA TRP A 99 -19.39 -3.60 -6.03
C TRP A 99 -18.17 -4.27 -5.37
N LEU A 100 -17.34 -4.95 -6.15
CA LEU A 100 -16.14 -5.65 -5.67
C LEU A 100 -15.18 -4.72 -4.90
N LYS A 101 -15.01 -3.47 -5.38
CA LYS A 101 -14.23 -2.46 -4.66
C LYS A 101 -14.86 -2.09 -3.31
N ARG A 102 -16.19 -1.97 -3.24
CA ARG A 102 -16.89 -1.66 -1.99
C ARG A 102 -16.70 -2.78 -0.96
N GLU A 103 -16.93 -4.01 -1.40
CA GLU A 103 -16.77 -5.19 -0.56
C GLU A 103 -15.33 -5.36 -0.08
N LEU A 104 -14.36 -5.02 -0.92
CA LEU A 104 -12.95 -5.06 -0.52
C LEU A 104 -12.63 -4.04 0.58
N ALA A 105 -13.13 -2.81 0.44
CA ALA A 105 -12.98 -1.79 1.48
C ALA A 105 -13.62 -2.25 2.80
N LEU A 106 -14.86 -2.76 2.75
CA LEU A 106 -15.55 -3.31 3.93
C LEU A 106 -14.80 -4.48 4.56
N TYR A 107 -14.33 -5.43 3.75
CA TYR A 107 -13.51 -6.56 4.19
C TYR A 107 -12.29 -6.06 4.97
N ARG A 108 -11.53 -5.11 4.43
CA ARG A 108 -10.35 -4.55 5.09
C ARG A 108 -10.69 -3.83 6.40
N ILE A 109 -11.80 -3.10 6.46
CA ILE A 109 -12.28 -2.44 7.70
C ILE A 109 -12.57 -3.48 8.78
N VAL A 110 -13.33 -4.52 8.46
CA VAL A 110 -13.70 -5.59 9.43
C VAL A 110 -12.46 -6.34 9.93
N PHE A 111 -11.46 -6.54 9.08
CA PHE A 111 -10.19 -7.18 9.45
C PHE A 111 -9.20 -6.24 10.17
N GLY A 112 -9.57 -4.97 10.42
CA GLY A 112 -8.70 -4.01 11.11
C GLY A 112 -7.49 -3.56 10.26
N GLN A 113 -7.58 -3.71 8.93
CA GLN A 113 -6.55 -3.31 7.97
C GLN A 113 -7.05 -2.27 6.95
N PRO A 114 -7.84 -1.24 7.33
CA PRO A 114 -8.36 -0.29 6.37
C PRO A 114 -7.25 0.63 5.84
N ARG A 115 -7.25 0.87 4.52
CA ARG A 115 -6.48 2.00 3.96
C ARG A 115 -7.23 3.30 4.21
N GLN A 116 -6.52 4.44 4.15
CA GLN A 116 -7.14 5.77 4.26
C GLN A 116 -8.29 5.95 3.27
N GLU A 117 -8.10 5.49 2.03
CA GLU A 117 -9.13 5.49 0.98
C GLU A 117 -10.35 4.62 1.31
N ASP A 118 -10.16 3.51 2.01
CA ASP A 118 -11.24 2.58 2.40
C ASP A 118 -12.12 3.21 3.49
N LEU A 119 -11.50 3.92 4.44
CA LEU A 119 -12.22 4.68 5.48
C LEU A 119 -13.04 5.81 4.87
N LEU A 120 -12.44 6.61 3.98
CA LEU A 120 -13.14 7.67 3.25
C LEU A 120 -14.27 7.11 2.40
N PHE A 121 -14.09 5.92 1.83
CA PHE A 121 -15.12 5.23 1.06
C PHE A 121 -16.30 4.81 1.93
N GLY A 122 -16.03 4.25 3.11
CA GLY A 122 -17.04 3.92 4.12
C GLY A 122 -17.82 5.17 4.54
N LEU A 123 -17.11 6.22 4.97
CA LEU A 123 -17.70 7.50 5.39
C LEU A 123 -18.65 8.10 4.34
N LYS A 124 -18.27 8.07 3.05
CA LYS A 124 -19.12 8.58 1.96
C LYS A 124 -20.39 7.77 1.71
N HIS A 125 -20.43 6.50 2.13
CA HIS A 125 -21.61 5.63 1.96
C HIS A 125 -22.49 5.59 3.21
N SER A 126 -21.98 5.99 4.38
CA SER A 126 -22.75 6.04 5.64
C SER A 126 -23.77 7.18 5.73
N GLY A 127 -23.72 8.17 4.83
CA GLY A 127 -24.58 9.35 4.90
C GLY A 127 -24.11 10.39 5.93
N ASP A 128 -24.66 11.61 5.83
CA ASP A 128 -24.35 12.78 6.68
C ASP A 128 -24.69 12.59 8.17
N GLU A 129 -25.30 11.45 8.54
CA GLU A 129 -25.52 11.11 9.92
C GLU A 129 -24.24 10.51 10.52
N SER A 130 -23.55 11.37 11.26
CA SER A 130 -22.69 11.03 12.39
C SER A 130 -21.17 11.10 12.19
N LEU A 131 -20.67 12.27 11.79
CA LEU A 131 -19.30 12.66 12.19
C LEU A 131 -19.14 12.65 13.74
N THR A 132 -20.25 12.77 14.48
CA THR A 132 -20.30 12.81 15.94
C THR A 132 -20.17 11.43 16.61
N ASP A 133 -20.74 10.35 16.05
CA ASP A 133 -20.53 8.98 16.55
C ASP A 133 -19.15 8.45 16.17
N MET A 134 -18.59 8.90 15.05
CA MET A 134 -17.27 8.44 14.60
C MET A 134 -16.13 8.86 15.54
N ALA A 135 -16.28 9.97 16.27
CA ALA A 135 -15.33 10.36 17.32
C ALA A 135 -15.26 9.32 18.45
N GLN A 136 -16.34 8.57 18.69
CA GLN A 136 -16.37 7.48 19.68
C GLN A 136 -15.70 6.20 19.16
N CYS A 137 -15.59 6.05 17.84
CA CYS A 137 -14.94 4.92 17.16
C CYS A 137 -13.44 5.12 16.92
N LEU A 138 -12.91 6.34 17.15
CA LEU A 138 -11.50 6.64 16.99
C LEU A 138 -10.73 6.28 18.27
N ILE A 139 -9.80 5.33 18.14
CA ILE A 139 -8.84 5.04 19.21
C ILE A 139 -7.76 6.12 19.15
N SER A 140 -7.69 6.97 20.18
CA SER A 140 -6.58 7.91 20.33
C SER A 140 -5.32 7.14 20.72
N LEU A 141 -4.32 7.20 19.85
CA LEU A 141 -2.97 6.65 20.10
C LEU A 141 -1.98 7.76 20.47
N GLU A 142 -2.47 8.96 20.79
CA GLU A 142 -1.61 10.04 21.26
C GLU A 142 -0.97 9.65 22.59
N PRO A 143 0.33 9.91 22.78
CA PRO A 143 0.98 9.67 24.06
C PRO A 143 0.25 10.45 25.16
N PRO A 144 0.13 9.89 26.39
CA PRO A 144 -0.52 10.58 27.49
C PRO A 144 0.15 11.95 27.69
N LYS A 145 -0.66 12.99 27.88
CA LYS A 145 -0.14 14.32 28.19
C LYS A 145 0.70 14.19 29.46
N CYS A 146 1.98 14.55 29.34
CA CYS A 146 2.89 14.55 30.47
C CYS A 146 2.43 15.68 31.39
N ASP A 147 1.71 15.33 32.46
CA ASP A 147 1.50 16.25 33.56
C ASP A 147 2.88 16.47 34.20
N ALA A 148 3.55 17.55 33.78
CA ALA A 148 4.74 18.01 34.45
C ALA A 148 4.34 18.66 35.80
N PRO A 149 5.12 18.44 36.87
CA PRO A 149 4.81 18.86 38.24
C PRO A 149 4.79 20.38 38.42
#